data_AF-Q0RF76-F1
#
_entry.id   AF-Q0RF76-F1
#
_cell.length_a   1.000
_cell.length_b   1.000
_cell.length_c   1.000
_cell.angle_alpha   90.00
_cell.angle_beta   90.00
_cell.angle_gamma   90.00
#
_symmetry.space_group_name_H-M   'P 1'
#
loop_
_entity.id
_entity.type
_entity.pdbx_description
1 polymer ?
#
loop_
_entity_poly.entity_id
_entity_poly.type
_entity_poly.pdbx_seq_one_letter_code
_entity_poly.pdbx_strand_id
1 'polypeptide(L)'
;MTEIPDGGVDGRVVILVDDVLYSGRTVRAALDALAAYGRPRTVQLAVLVDRGHRELPIRADYVGKNMPTSRRESVAVRLREIDGADGVLIVSPEASPAGAAAGTADPGDRP
;
A
#
# COMPACT_ATOMS: atom_id res chain seq x y z
N MET A 1 -17.26 -2.34 0.80
CA MET A 1 -17.46 -3.10 2.06
C MET A 1 -16.84 -4.46 1.83
N THR A 2 -16.04 -4.99 2.76
CA THR A 2 -15.47 -6.34 2.63
C THR A 2 -16.60 -7.37 2.72
N GLU A 3 -16.65 -8.31 1.79
CA GLU A 3 -17.57 -9.45 1.84
C GLU A 3 -16.92 -10.61 2.60
N ILE A 4 -17.65 -11.21 3.52
CA ILE A 4 -17.17 -12.35 4.31
C ILE A 4 -17.68 -13.64 3.65
N PRO A 5 -16.81 -14.63 3.41
CA PRO A 5 -17.24 -15.91 2.83
C PRO A 5 -18.28 -16.65 3.67
N ASP A 6 -19.07 -17.48 2.99
CA ASP A 6 -20.01 -18.38 3.64
C ASP A 6 -19.29 -19.30 4.66
N GLY A 7 -19.83 -19.35 5.88
CA GLY A 7 -19.22 -20.07 7.00
C GLY A 7 -18.36 -19.22 7.93
N GLY A 8 -18.25 -17.91 7.68
CA GLY A 8 -17.64 -16.95 8.61
C GLY A 8 -16.15 -17.15 8.86
N VAL A 9 -15.63 -16.55 9.93
CA VAL A 9 -14.19 -16.57 10.28
C VAL A 9 -13.85 -17.46 11.47
N ASP A 10 -14.84 -18.10 12.10
CA ASP A 10 -14.66 -18.88 13.32
C ASP A 10 -13.68 -20.04 13.14
N GLY A 11 -12.66 -20.11 14.00
CA GLY A 11 -11.63 -21.15 13.96
C GLY A 11 -10.73 -21.15 12.72
N ARG A 12 -10.89 -20.16 11.82
CA ARG A 12 -10.11 -20.02 10.59
C ARG A 12 -8.80 -19.28 10.82
N VAL A 13 -7.85 -19.49 9.91
CA VAL A 13 -6.69 -18.61 9.74
C VAL A 13 -7.16 -17.48 8.84
N VAL A 14 -7.14 -16.24 9.33
CA VAL A 14 -7.51 -15.06 8.55
C VAL A 14 -6.25 -14.26 8.23
N ILE A 15 -6.04 -13.96 6.96
CA ILE A 15 -4.93 -13.10 6.51
C ILE A 15 -5.55 -11.78 6.05
N LEU A 16 -5.29 -10.71 6.79
CA LEU A 16 -5.58 -9.35 6.35
C LEU A 16 -4.56 -8.97 5.29
N VAL A 17 -5.04 -8.39 4.19
CA VAL A 17 -4.19 -7.93 3.09
C VAL A 17 -4.33 -6.43 2.95
N ASP A 18 -3.21 -5.72 2.94
CA ASP A 18 -3.15 -4.26 2.74
C ASP A 18 -2.09 -3.93 1.70
N ASP A 19 -2.24 -2.81 0.98
CA ASP A 19 -1.27 -2.42 -0.04
C ASP A 19 0.01 -1.85 0.60
N VAL A 20 -0.14 -0.90 1.54
CA VAL A 20 0.97 -0.18 2.17
C VAL A 20 0.78 -0.10 3.68
N LEU A 21 1.68 -0.75 4.43
CA LEU A 21 1.71 -0.61 5.88
C LEU A 21 2.48 0.64 6.32
N TYR A 22 1.77 1.61 6.90
CA TYR A 22 2.32 2.87 7.44
C TYR A 22 2.17 2.99 8.96
N SER A 23 1.24 3.79 9.49
CA SER A 23 1.06 3.98 10.93
C SER A 23 0.52 2.73 11.66
N GLY A 24 -0.17 1.86 10.92
CA GLY A 24 -0.88 0.69 11.44
C GLY A 24 -2.34 0.94 11.83
N ARG A 25 -2.85 2.18 11.70
CA ARG A 25 -4.23 2.51 12.12
C ARG A 25 -5.30 1.82 11.27
N THR A 26 -5.10 1.67 9.97
CA THR A 26 -6.02 0.95 9.07
C THR A 26 -6.14 -0.51 9.49
N VAL A 27 -5.00 -1.18 9.73
CA VAL A 27 -4.99 -2.57 10.20
C VAL A 27 -5.64 -2.69 11.58
N ARG A 28 -5.41 -1.74 12.48
CA ARG A 28 -6.09 -1.75 13.78
C ARG A 28 -7.60 -1.70 13.64
N ALA A 29 -8.11 -0.82 12.79
CA ALA A 29 -9.55 -0.73 12.52
C ALA A 29 -10.09 -2.03 11.89
N ALA A 30 -9.32 -2.67 11.00
CA ALA A 30 -9.69 -3.96 10.42
C ALA A 30 -9.74 -5.09 11.48
N LEU A 31 -8.79 -5.12 12.42
CA LEU A 31 -8.79 -6.07 13.54
C LEU A 31 -10.00 -5.87 14.46
N ASP A 32 -10.33 -4.62 14.77
CA ASP A 32 -11.51 -4.28 15.57
C ASP A 32 -12.80 -4.68 14.85
N ALA A 33 -12.89 -4.46 13.53
CA ALA A 33 -14.02 -4.88 12.72
C ALA A 33 -14.14 -6.40 12.61
N LEU A 34 -13.02 -7.13 12.49
CA LEU A 34 -13.00 -8.59 12.37
C LEU A 34 -13.67 -9.28 13.56
N ALA A 35 -13.55 -8.71 14.76
CA ALA A 35 -14.19 -9.24 15.97
C ALA A 35 -15.72 -9.24 15.90
N ALA A 36 -16.34 -8.40 15.06
CA ALA A 36 -17.78 -8.40 14.83
C ALA A 36 -18.24 -9.58 13.94
N TYR A 37 -17.33 -10.19 13.19
CA TYR A 37 -17.63 -11.27 12.25
C TYR A 37 -17.31 -12.68 12.78
N GLY A 38 -16.62 -12.78 13.91
CA GLY A 38 -16.33 -14.07 14.56
C GLY A 38 -15.00 -14.09 15.31
N ARG A 39 -14.59 -15.30 15.70
CA ARG A 39 -13.35 -15.59 16.44
C ARG A 39 -12.41 -16.45 15.60
N PRO A 40 -11.54 -15.82 14.80
CA PRO A 40 -10.51 -16.55 14.08
C PRO A 40 -9.54 -17.24 15.03
N ARG A 41 -9.00 -18.38 14.61
CA ARG A 41 -7.95 -19.10 15.34
C ARG A 41 -6.64 -18.31 15.36
N THR A 42 -6.37 -17.59 14.27
CA THR A 42 -5.23 -16.68 14.17
C THR A 42 -5.53 -15.61 13.14
N VAL A 43 -4.95 -14.43 13.33
CA VAL A 43 -5.00 -13.33 12.37
C VAL A 43 -3.58 -12.98 12.00
N GLN A 44 -3.31 -12.97 10.70
CA GLN A 44 -2.03 -12.59 10.12
C GLN A 44 -2.21 -11.37 9.23
N LEU A 45 -1.12 -10.67 8.94
CA LEU A 45 -1.09 -9.51 8.07
C LEU A 45 -0.09 -9.70 6.93
N ALA A 46 -0.58 -9.59 5.71
CA ALA A 46 0.22 -9.55 4.50
C ALA A 46 0.15 -8.17 3.86
N VAL A 47 1.30 -7.56 3.57
CA VAL A 47 1.36 -6.27 2.89
C VAL A 47 2.27 -6.29 1.69
N LEU A 48 1.90 -5.57 0.63
CA LEU A 48 2.76 -5.42 -0.53
C LEU A 48 4.00 -4.57 -0.19
N VAL A 49 3.80 -3.46 0.52
CA VAL A 49 4.86 -2.54 0.92
C VAL A 49 4.83 -2.26 2.42
N ASP A 50 5.99 -2.39 3.06
CA ASP A 50 6.22 -1.84 4.40
C ASP A 50 7.06 -0.57 4.27
N ARG A 51 6.47 0.58 4.63
CA ARG A 51 7.16 1.88 4.56
C ARG A 51 7.66 2.44 5.90
N GLY A 52 7.55 1.65 6.98
CA GLY A 52 7.94 2.04 8.34
C GLY A 52 7.01 3.06 9.00
N HIS A 53 7.57 3.84 9.94
CA HIS A 53 6.87 4.88 10.72
C HIS A 53 5.63 4.40 11.48
N ARG A 54 5.73 3.21 12.06
CA ARG A 54 4.69 2.64 12.92
C ARG A 54 4.36 3.58 14.08
N GLU A 55 3.07 3.75 14.34
CA GLU A 55 2.56 4.43 15.53
C GLU A 55 1.88 3.45 16.49
N LEU A 56 1.48 2.28 15.97
CA LEU A 56 0.95 1.15 16.73
C LEU A 56 1.93 -0.02 16.66
N PRO A 57 1.99 -0.90 17.68
CA PRO A 57 2.87 -2.07 17.70
C PRO A 57 2.35 -3.19 16.80
N ILE A 58 2.11 -2.89 15.52
CA ILE A 58 1.59 -3.80 14.49
C ILE A 58 2.71 -4.08 13.49
N ARG A 59 2.97 -5.36 13.24
CA ARG A 59 3.93 -5.85 12.24
C ARG A 59 3.20 -6.78 11.28
N ALA A 60 3.59 -6.74 10.00
CA ALA A 60 3.15 -7.71 9.02
C ALA A 60 3.93 -9.01 9.14
N ASP A 61 3.23 -10.14 9.01
CA ASP A 61 3.83 -11.47 8.94
C ASP A 61 4.45 -11.70 7.55
N TYR A 62 3.86 -11.10 6.53
CA TYR A 62 4.33 -11.17 5.15
C TYR A 62 4.51 -9.76 4.59
N VAL A 63 5.72 -9.48 4.07
CA VAL A 63 6.06 -8.19 3.47
C VAL A 63 6.62 -8.43 2.08
N GLY A 64 5.99 -7.86 1.06
CA GLY A 64 6.50 -7.90 -0.32
C GLY A 64 7.81 -7.13 -0.44
N LYS A 65 7.81 -5.85 -0.04
CA LYS A 65 9.02 -5.01 -0.03
C LYS A 65 9.07 -4.04 1.14
N ASN A 66 10.22 -3.98 1.81
CA ASN A 66 10.52 -2.90 2.73
C ASN A 66 11.05 -1.70 1.96
N MET A 67 10.37 -0.55 2.08
CA MET A 67 10.72 0.69 1.41
C MET A 67 10.85 1.81 2.45
N PRO A 68 12.05 2.04 3.00
CA PRO A 68 12.29 3.17 3.88
C PRO A 68 11.94 4.46 3.14
N THR A 69 11.06 5.26 3.74
CA THR A 69 10.64 6.56 3.21
C THR A 69 10.82 7.62 4.28
N SER A 70 10.82 8.89 3.91
CA SER A 70 10.57 9.98 4.85
C SER A 70 9.07 10.11 5.14
N ARG A 71 8.73 10.82 6.23
CA ARG A 71 7.32 11.14 6.55
C ARG A 71 6.64 12.04 5.52
N ARG A 72 7.42 12.74 4.67
CA ARG A 72 6.91 13.65 3.64
C ARG A 72 6.65 12.94 2.31
N GLU A 73 7.29 11.80 2.09
CA GLU A 73 7.07 10.99 0.90
C GLU A 73 5.74 10.23 1.01
N SER A 74 5.16 9.90 -0.13
CA SER A 74 4.00 9.03 -0.24
C SER A 74 4.38 7.78 -1.04
N VAL A 75 3.76 6.64 -0.74
CA VAL A 75 3.91 5.43 -1.56
C VAL A 75 2.63 5.28 -2.35
N ALA A 76 2.75 5.23 -3.67
CA ALA A 76 1.65 4.96 -4.58
C ALA A 76 1.81 3.56 -5.15
N VAL A 77 0.83 2.69 -4.89
CA VAL A 77 0.74 1.36 -5.50
C VAL A 77 -0.18 1.49 -6.72
N ARG A 78 0.25 0.92 -7.84
CA ARG A 78 -0.52 0.77 -9.06
C ARG A 78 -0.77 -0.70 -9.32
N LEU A 79 -2.02 -1.06 -9.54
CA LEU A 79 -2.45 -2.41 -9.86
C LEU A 79 -3.06 -2.40 -11.25
N ARG A 80 -2.66 -3.33 -12.13
CA ARG A 80 -3.13 -3.34 -13.53
C ARG A 80 -4.65 -3.34 -13.66
N GLU A 81 -5.35 -4.03 -12.76
CA GLU A 81 -6.80 -4.14 -12.74
C GLU A 81 -7.51 -2.81 -12.47
N ILE A 82 -6.82 -1.85 -11.82
CA ILE A 82 -7.36 -0.55 -11.41
C ILE A 82 -6.75 0.58 -12.25
N ASP A 83 -5.43 0.55 -12.47
CA ASP A 83 -4.64 1.64 -13.05
C ASP A 83 -4.07 1.35 -14.46
N GLY A 84 -4.27 0.14 -14.98
CA GLY A 84 -3.75 -0.30 -16.29
C GLY A 84 -2.25 -0.61 -16.32
N ALA A 85 -1.54 -0.49 -15.20
CA ALA A 85 -0.14 -0.86 -15.06
C ALA A 85 0.17 -1.33 -13.63
N ASP A 86 1.20 -2.16 -13.47
CA ASP A 86 1.71 -2.57 -12.16
C ASP A 86 2.91 -1.72 -11.76
N GLY A 87 2.95 -1.27 -10.51
CA GLY A 87 4.14 -0.59 -9.99
C GLY A 87 3.99 -0.07 -8.58
N VAL A 88 5.12 0.19 -7.93
CA VAL A 88 5.19 0.87 -6.64
C VAL A 88 6.08 2.07 -6.79
N LEU A 89 5.55 3.27 -6.54
CA LEU A 89 6.24 4.54 -6.70
C LEU A 89 6.40 5.24 -5.37
N ILE A 90 7.54 5.89 -5.16
CA ILE A 90 7.73 6.89 -4.10
C ILE A 90 7.43 8.25 -4.72
N VAL A 91 6.46 8.96 -4.15
CA VAL A 91 6.05 10.30 -4.58
C VAL A 91 6.55 11.30 -3.55
N SER A 92 7.49 12.14 -3.97
CA SER A 92 7.98 13.26 -3.18
C SER A 92 7.15 14.51 -3.47
N PRO A 93 6.85 15.35 -2.47
CA PRO A 93 6.02 16.55 -2.66
C PRO A 93 6.64 17.59 -3.60
N GLU A 94 7.93 17.51 -3.88
CA GLU A 94 8.66 18.40 -4.81
C GLU A 94 8.61 17.92 -6.27
N ALA A 95 8.20 16.67 -6.53
CA ALA A 95 8.16 16.10 -7.87
C ALA A 95 6.74 16.21 -8.46
N SER A 96 6.36 17.42 -8.88
CA SER A 96 5.21 17.58 -9.77
C SER A 96 5.61 17.16 -11.19
N PRO A 97 4.85 16.30 -11.89
CA PRO A 97 5.22 15.77 -13.21
C PRO A 97 5.03 16.77 -14.37
N ALA A 98 4.95 18.07 -14.11
CA ALA A 98 4.73 19.10 -15.14
C ALA A 98 5.99 19.52 -15.92
N GLY A 99 7.11 18.80 -15.81
CA GLY A 99 8.40 19.19 -16.41
C GLY A 99 8.94 18.31 -17.54
N ALA A 100 8.26 17.23 -17.92
CA ALA A 100 8.80 16.25 -18.88
C ALA A 100 8.04 16.20 -20.21
N ALA A 101 7.79 17.37 -20.82
CA ALA A 101 7.37 17.46 -22.23
C ALA A 101 7.72 18.83 -22.82
N ALA A 102 8.97 19.00 -23.28
CA ALA A 102 9.35 19.88 -24.40
C ALA A 102 10.87 19.73 -24.66
N GLY A 103 11.28 18.53 -25.03
CA GLY A 103 12.59 18.26 -25.61
C GLY A 103 12.44 17.93 -27.09
N THR A 104 11.89 18.86 -27.88
CA THR A 104 12.07 18.84 -29.34
C THR A 104 13.21 19.78 -29.66
N ALA A 105 14.39 19.20 -29.85
CA ALA A 105 15.37 19.76 -30.78
C ALA A 105 14.75 19.74 -32.19
N ASP A 106 14.94 20.80 -32.98
CA ASP A 106 15.69 20.80 -34.24
C ASP A 106 15.62 22.21 -34.91
N PRO A 107 16.26 22.47 -36.06
CA PRO A 107 17.65 22.83 -36.25
C PRO A 107 17.84 24.27 -36.78
N GLY A 108 19.08 24.76 -36.68
CA GLY A 108 19.66 25.58 -37.75
C GLY A 108 19.25 27.05 -37.80
N ASP A 109 20.11 27.89 -37.22
CA ASP A 109 20.64 28.99 -38.01
C ASP A 109 22.09 29.28 -37.56
N ARG A 110 23.03 29.03 -38.47
CA ARG A 110 24.38 29.62 -38.50
C ARG A 110 24.48 30.29 -39.87
N PRO A 111 25.39 31.25 -40.08
CA PRO A 111 26.07 32.14 -39.12
C PRO A 111 25.59 33.59 -39.21
#